data_AF-A0A7K4SIZ9-F1
#
_entry.id   AF-A0A7K4SIZ9-F1
#
_cell.length_a   1.000
_cell.length_b   1.000
_cell.length_c   1.000
_cell.angle_alpha   90.00
_cell.angle_beta   90.00
_cell.angle_gamma   90.00
#
_symmetry.space_group_name_H-M   'P 1'
#
loop_
_entity.id
_entity.type
_entity.pdbx_description
1 polymer ?
#
loop_
_entity_poly.entity_id
_entity_poly.type
_entity_poly.pdbx_seq_one_letter_code
_entity_poly.pdbx_strand_id
1 'polypeptide(L)'
;WMCCPKGWKHFQKSCYYLSADEMSWVQSVQNCTGMGSHLVVINSEAEQVELQQFPKAVNYYIGLTAQGRGRWQWVDQTPFNENTA
;
A
#
# COMPACT_ATOMS: atom_id res chain seq x y z
N TRP A 1 -20.56 -2.58 10.13
CA TRP A 1 -20.84 -2.46 8.68
C TRP A 1 -19.50 -2.18 8.00
N MET A 2 -18.82 -3.21 7.46
CA MET A 2 -17.52 -3.04 6.81
C MET A 2 -17.63 -3.48 5.35
N CYS A 3 -18.31 -2.66 4.55
CA CYS A 3 -18.35 -2.86 3.09
C CYS A 3 -17.29 -1.96 2.47
N CYS A 4 -16.30 -2.56 1.81
CA CYS A 4 -15.38 -1.81 0.97
C CYS A 4 -16.10 -1.29 -0.29
N PRO A 5 -15.63 -0.20 -0.91
CA PRO A 5 -16.17 0.26 -2.18
C PRO A 5 -16.05 -0.82 -3.26
N LYS A 6 -16.90 -0.74 -4.30
CA LYS A 6 -16.87 -1.69 -5.41
C LYS A 6 -15.49 -1.68 -6.07
N GLY A 7 -14.91 -2.88 -6.28
CA GLY A 7 -13.57 -3.03 -6.84
C GLY A 7 -12.43 -3.02 -5.81
N TRP A 8 -12.74 -2.87 -4.52
CA TRP A 8 -11.78 -2.96 -3.43
C TRP A 8 -11.89 -4.31 -2.74
N LYS A 9 -10.73 -4.90 -2.40
CA LYS A 9 -10.66 -6.14 -1.62
C LYS A 9 -10.69 -5.81 -0.13
N HIS A 10 -11.61 -6.41 0.60
CA HIS A 10 -11.64 -6.31 2.06
C HIS A 10 -10.68 -7.31 2.67
N PHE A 11 -9.78 -6.85 3.54
CA PHE A 11 -8.99 -7.72 4.39
C PHE A 11 -8.83 -7.11 5.78
N GLN A 12 -9.24 -7.87 6.80
CA GLN A 12 -9.29 -7.44 8.19
C GLN A 12 -10.07 -6.14 8.43
N LYS A 13 -9.37 -5.03 8.71
CA LYS A 13 -9.95 -3.70 8.99
C LYS A 13 -9.72 -2.71 7.86
N SER A 14 -9.18 -3.19 6.73
CA SER A 14 -8.68 -2.36 5.63
C SER A 14 -9.31 -2.78 4.30
N CYS A 15 -9.34 -1.82 3.37
CA CYS A 15 -9.77 -2.03 2.00
C CYS A 15 -8.58 -1.77 1.07
N TYR A 16 -8.32 -2.68 0.15
CA TYR A 16 -7.18 -2.64 -0.77
C TYR A 16 -7.67 -2.47 -2.19
N TYR A 17 -7.06 -1.52 -2.91
CA TYR A 17 -7.33 -1.26 -4.31
C TYR A 17 -6.08 -1.50 -5.14
N LEU A 18 -6.23 -2.27 -6.21
CA LEU A 18 -5.16 -2.45 -7.19
C LEU A 18 -5.46 -1.52 -8.37
N SER A 19 -4.58 -0.55 -8.57
CA SER A 19 -4.61 0.29 -9.77
C SER A 19 -4.22 -0.55 -10.99
N ALA A 20 -4.96 -0.41 -12.08
CA ALA A 20 -4.58 -0.95 -13.38
C ALA A 20 -3.65 0.00 -14.15
N ASP A 21 -3.55 1.26 -13.72
CA ASP A 21 -2.76 2.29 -14.39
C ASP A 21 -1.29 2.25 -13.96
N GLU A 22 -0.39 2.30 -14.93
CA GLU A 22 1.04 2.49 -14.70
C GLU A 22 1.33 3.98 -14.48
N MET A 23 1.70 4.34 -13.25
CA MET A 23 1.99 5.70 -12.84
C MET A 23 3.32 5.73 -12.07
N SER A 24 4.01 6.87 -12.03
CA SER A 24 5.15 7.02 -11.11
C SER A 24 4.73 6.86 -9.64
N TRP A 25 5.67 6.58 -8.75
CA TRP A 25 5.38 6.48 -7.31
C TRP A 25 4.68 7.74 -6.78
N VAL A 26 5.15 8.94 -7.17
CA VAL A 26 4.56 10.22 -6.73
C VAL A 26 3.13 10.38 -7.23
N GLN A 27 2.87 10.05 -8.49
CA GLN A 27 1.51 10.08 -9.06
C GLN A 27 0.59 9.04 -8.40
N SER A 28 1.13 7.88 -8.05
CA SER A 28 0.39 6.82 -7.35
C SER A 28 -0.04 7.27 -5.95
N VAL A 29 0.84 7.95 -5.21
CA VAL A 29 0.50 8.57 -3.92
C VAL A 29 -0.63 9.57 -4.10
N GLN A 30 -0.52 10.49 -5.06
CA GLN A 30 -1.55 11.51 -5.32
C GLN A 30 -2.89 10.89 -5.70
N ASN A 31 -2.88 9.83 -6.52
CA ASN A 31 -4.10 9.12 -6.91
C ASN A 31 -4.77 8.45 -5.71
N CYS A 32 -4.01 7.71 -4.89
CA CYS A 32 -4.55 7.12 -3.66
C CYS A 32 -5.12 8.16 -2.71
N THR A 33 -4.40 9.27 -2.49
CA THR A 33 -4.89 10.38 -1.66
C THR A 33 -6.15 11.01 -2.23
N GLY A 34 -6.25 11.17 -3.56
CA GLY A 34 -7.45 11.64 -4.24
C GLY A 34 -8.67 10.71 -4.07
N MET A 35 -8.44 9.41 -3.90
CA MET A 35 -9.47 8.42 -3.58
C MET A 35 -9.83 8.36 -2.08
N GLY A 36 -9.24 9.22 -1.24
CA GLY A 36 -9.42 9.18 0.21
C GLY A 36 -8.68 8.01 0.88
N SER A 37 -7.64 7.49 0.24
CA SER A 37 -6.79 6.41 0.74
C SER A 37 -5.31 6.78 0.70
N HIS A 38 -4.43 5.83 1.01
CA HIS A 38 -2.99 5.97 0.85
C HIS A 38 -2.43 4.72 0.13
N LEU A 39 -1.21 4.83 -0.42
CA LEU A 39 -0.49 3.64 -0.87
C LEU A 39 -0.33 2.66 0.29
N VAL A 40 -0.34 1.36 -0.01
CA VAL A 40 -0.43 0.33 1.03
C VAL A 40 0.72 0.42 2.02
N VAL A 41 0.40 0.33 3.31
CA VAL A 41 1.36 0.28 4.41
C VAL A 41 1.25 -1.09 5.04
N ILE A 42 2.35 -1.84 5.05
CA ILE A 42 2.35 -3.23 5.49
C ILE A 42 2.71 -3.26 6.97
N ASN A 43 1.73 -3.57 7.80
CA ASN A 43 1.85 -3.55 9.26
C ASN A 43 1.84 -4.95 9.89
N SER A 44 1.61 -6.00 9.09
CA SER A 44 1.59 -7.38 9.58
C SER A 44 2.03 -8.39 8.53
N GLU A 45 2.55 -9.53 8.98
CA GLU A 45 2.85 -10.67 8.11
C GLU A 45 1.60 -11.18 7.38
N ALA A 46 0.44 -11.16 8.05
CA ALA A 46 -0.83 -11.55 7.44
C ALA A 46 -1.19 -10.65 6.24
N GLU A 47 -0.92 -9.34 6.36
CA GLU A 47 -1.10 -8.39 5.27
C GLU A 47 -0.10 -8.62 4.14
N GLN A 48 1.18 -8.85 4.46
CA GLN A 48 2.21 -9.24 3.48
C GLN A 48 1.76 -10.48 2.67
N VAL A 49 1.30 -11.54 3.35
CA VAL A 49 0.83 -12.79 2.72
C VAL A 49 -0.40 -12.56 1.86
N GLU A 50 -1.32 -11.70 2.27
CA GLU A 50 -2.50 -11.35 1.49
C GLU A 50 -2.12 -10.61 0.19
N LEU A 51 -1.19 -9.66 0.28
CA LEU A 51 -0.69 -8.90 -0.88
C LEU A 51 0.09 -9.81 -1.86
N GLN A 52 0.75 -10.86 -1.37
CA GLN A 52 1.43 -11.84 -2.22
C GLN A 52 0.48 -12.69 -3.08
N GLN A 53 -0.81 -12.71 -2.76
CA GLN A 53 -1.84 -13.35 -3.59
C GLN A 53 -2.25 -12.48 -4.79
N PHE A 54 -1.82 -11.21 -4.85
CA PHE A 54 -2.08 -10.36 -5.99
C PHE A 54 -1.33 -10.82 -7.25
N PRO A 55 -1.82 -10.45 -8.46
CA PRO A 55 -1.23 -10.91 -9.70
C PRO A 55 0.26 -10.58 -9.78
N LYS A 56 1.11 -11.62 -9.81
CA LYS A 56 2.57 -11.50 -9.85
C LYS A 56 3.13 -11.02 -11.19
N ALA A 57 2.28 -10.85 -12.19
CA ALA A 57 2.66 -10.39 -13.53
C ALA A 57 3.03 -8.90 -13.58
N VAL A 58 2.66 -8.13 -12.54
CA VAL A 58 2.84 -6.68 -12.48
C VAL A 58 3.47 -6.29 -11.14
N ASN A 59 4.37 -5.31 -11.16
CA ASN A 59 4.92 -4.72 -9.94
C ASN A 59 4.01 -3.59 -9.46
N TYR A 60 3.70 -3.57 -8.16
CA TYR A 60 2.87 -2.52 -7.56
C TYR A 60 3.72 -1.62 -6.65
N TYR A 61 3.47 -0.32 -6.72
CA TYR A 61 4.03 0.60 -5.74
C TYR A 61 3.35 0.42 -4.38
N ILE A 62 4.18 0.41 -3.33
CA ILE A 62 3.72 0.44 -1.93
C ILE A 62 4.07 1.79 -1.32
N GLY A 63 3.51 2.06 -0.13
CA GLY A 63 3.68 3.31 0.59
C GLY A 63 5.06 3.50 1.24
N LEU A 64 6.04 2.65 0.91
CA LEU A 64 7.38 2.71 1.47
C LEU A 64 8.28 3.56 0.56
N THR A 65 8.93 4.58 1.13
CA THR A 65 9.86 5.43 0.38
C THR A 65 11.08 5.79 1.21
N ALA A 66 12.22 5.97 0.55
CA ALA A 66 13.44 6.47 1.19
C ALA A 66 13.48 8.00 1.04
N GLN A 67 13.29 8.73 2.14
CA GLN A 67 13.59 10.16 2.13
C GLN A 67 15.11 10.37 1.98
N GLY A 68 15.52 11.53 1.43
CA GLY A 68 16.88 11.86 0.95
C GLY A 68 18.08 11.68 1.91
N ARG A 69 17.87 11.12 3.11
CA ARG A 69 18.93 10.62 4.01
C ARG A 69 19.02 9.08 4.06
N GLY A 70 18.35 8.37 3.14
CA GLY A 70 18.35 6.90 3.09
C GLY A 70 17.52 6.22 4.18
N ARG A 71 16.66 6.97 4.88
CA ARG A 71 15.75 6.41 5.89
C ARG A 71 14.43 6.06 5.24
N TRP A 72 14.02 4.81 5.42
CA TRP A 72 12.71 4.33 5.00
C TRP A 72 11.60 4.93 5.84
N GLN A 73 10.52 5.34 5.18
CA GLN A 73 9.35 5.92 5.82
C GLN A 73 8.09 5.49 5.08
N TRP A 74 7.05 5.17 5.83
CA TRP A 74 5.72 4.90 5.30
C TRP A 74 4.95 6.21 5.06
N VAL A 75 4.09 6.22 4.04
CA VAL A 75 3.22 7.37 3.69
C VAL A 75 2.24 7.79 4.80
N ASP A 76 1.91 6.89 5.72
CA ASP A 76 1.04 7.14 6.89
C ASP A 76 1.81 7.63 8.12
N GLN A 77 3.12 7.86 7.99
CA GLN A 77 4.05 8.24 9.07
C GLN A 77 4.32 7.14 10.11
N THR A 78 3.86 5.91 9.87
CA THR A 78 4.19 4.77 10.73
C THR A 78 5.70 4.52 10.69
N PRO A 79 6.36 4.24 11.84
CA PRO A 79 7.79 3.94 11.87
C PRO A 79 8.09 2.69 11.05
N PHE A 80 9.10 2.76 10.18
CA PHE A 80 9.62 1.56 9.53
C PHE A 80 10.41 0.73 10.55
N ASN A 81 9.95 -0.48 10.82
CA ASN A 81 10.63 -1.41 11.72
C ASN A 81 11.44 -2.43 10.89
N GLU A 82 12.76 -2.24 10.84
CA GLU A 82 13.70 -3.11 10.12
C GLU A 82 13.73 -4.56 10.68
N ASN A 83 13.22 -4.79 11.89
CA ASN A 83 13.27 -6.09 12.58
C ASN A 83 12.09 -7.02 12.29
N THR A 84 11.18 -6.64 11.39
CA THR A 84 9.98 -7.43 11.03
C THR A 84 10.11 -8.14 9.67
N ALA A 85 11.35 -8.37 9.22
CA ALA A 85 11.68 -9.12 8.01
C ALA A 85 11.50 -10.64 8.17
#